data_AF-A0A914NIR7-F1
#
_entry.id   AF-A0A914NIR7-F1
#
_cell.length_a   1.000
_cell.length_b   1.000
_cell.length_c   1.000
_cell.angle_alpha   90.00
_cell.angle_beta   90.00
_cell.angle_gamma   90.00
#
_symmetry.space_group_name_H-M   'P 1'
#
loop_
_entity.id
_entity.type
_entity.pdbx_description
1 polymer ?
#
loop_
_entity_poly.entity_id
_entity_poly.type
_entity_poly.pdbx_seq_one_letter_code
_entity_poly.pdbx_strand_id
1 'polypeptide(L)'
;DNFHQFCRILSRLKANYQVSELVKCGDQFNNLLELLTVFTQQSLQMSHLFTQSSIFYLMSFWSRMAGSLTYARVDVDLISAAIPKVCSAFIRSRVLLSENVVRGNIEDPLEDLGSVKQLMELFTVISRSDYKTSVEELVRNFEESLGVLFRQGVSNQDQLIARKQLIWLITMMAAGLNGKGSAGYGDDEDIYDGEVVFRVWKTMQMTDQRLESQQPGAVDIQLEFAYIYLMDEFRRTCITDQAVRESKLYEKLAPLGINDEVGVLRFFAQKIITNLKFWGKDERILNSTLALLNDLTAGYSNIRRLLKTQEIQLLLRNHAVFDFVATNEDISIMRSRTNFYSSLMRLVNIELEEEPSFFDEFMAPITVKFKEISAIFQNGNISSSVNETQIRMAVIGFMRDLRGISASCTRKQFYLNFLLWCFSNGDSNVSNLFSVMQESIKLWIDNADVVTPILKLLAELVMNRQSRLQYDMQSCMAVVLFRNIAKVICEYGTRLLSLPPVPKEHHYKQRIKNTGVCCQIIKNVLAGNYLPFGVFYIYGDTCMTDTLDITFKLFYKLQEENFLVYPKLTQAVYGFLDIVTKDCT
;
A
#
# COMPACT_ATOMS: atom_id res chain seq x y z
N ASP A 1 9.89 -32.53 15.44
CA ASP A 1 9.14 -33.23 14.36
C ASP A 1 7.83 -33.88 14.77
N ASN A 2 7.80 -34.77 15.76
CA ASN A 2 6.55 -35.46 16.17
C ASN A 2 5.40 -34.48 16.51
N PHE A 3 5.71 -33.43 17.27
CA PHE A 3 4.75 -32.37 17.60
C PHE A 3 4.16 -31.72 16.34
N HIS A 4 5.02 -31.34 15.39
CA HIS A 4 4.60 -30.69 14.15
C HIS A 4 3.67 -31.59 13.32
N GLN A 5 4.02 -32.88 13.16
CA GLN A 5 3.17 -33.81 12.42
C GLN A 5 1.83 -34.04 13.13
N PHE A 6 1.82 -34.09 14.46
CA PHE A 6 0.57 -34.18 15.21
C PHE A 6 -0.33 -32.96 15.00
N CYS A 7 0.20 -31.73 15.09
CA CYS A 7 -0.56 -30.52 14.78
C CYS A 7 -1.14 -30.53 13.35
N ARG A 8 -0.40 -31.03 12.37
CA ARG A 8 -0.89 -31.20 10.98
C ARG A 8 -2.04 -32.19 10.89
N ILE A 9 -1.98 -33.30 11.62
CA ILE A 9 -3.05 -34.30 11.68
C ILE A 9 -4.31 -33.66 12.31
N LEU A 10 -4.16 -32.92 13.41
CA LEU A 10 -5.28 -32.22 14.04
C LEU A 10 -5.96 -31.22 13.11
N SER A 11 -5.18 -30.36 12.44
CA SER A 11 -5.72 -29.40 11.46
C SER A 11 -6.49 -30.09 10.32
N ARG A 12 -6.02 -31.26 9.87
CA ARG A 12 -6.67 -32.09 8.85
C ARG A 12 -7.92 -32.80 9.34
N LEU A 13 -7.96 -33.24 10.60
CA LEU A 13 -9.13 -33.89 11.19
C LEU A 13 -10.38 -33.00 10.98
N LYS A 14 -10.27 -31.72 11.31
CA LYS A 14 -11.38 -30.77 11.13
C LYS A 14 -11.63 -30.36 9.66
N ALA A 15 -10.63 -30.47 8.79
CA ALA A 15 -10.83 -30.25 7.35
C ALA A 15 -11.66 -31.36 6.71
N ASN A 16 -11.54 -32.59 7.23
CA ASN A 16 -12.16 -33.78 6.66
C ASN A 16 -13.51 -34.12 7.28
N TYR A 17 -13.76 -33.72 8.54
CA TYR A 17 -14.98 -34.07 9.27
C TYR A 17 -15.71 -32.83 9.79
N GLN A 18 -17.04 -32.84 9.64
CA GLN A 18 -17.90 -31.78 10.20
C GLN A 18 -18.08 -31.94 11.70
N VAL A 19 -18.36 -30.85 12.43
CA VAL A 19 -18.62 -30.93 13.88
C VAL A 19 -19.81 -31.85 14.18
N SER A 20 -20.83 -31.82 13.33
CA SER A 20 -22.01 -32.69 13.41
C SER A 20 -21.67 -34.19 13.27
N GLU A 21 -20.57 -34.54 12.61
CA GLU A 21 -20.09 -35.92 12.48
C GLU A 21 -19.24 -36.31 13.69
N LEU A 22 -18.39 -35.40 14.16
CA LEU A 22 -17.54 -35.62 15.33
C LEU A 22 -18.34 -35.78 16.61
N VAL A 23 -19.40 -34.99 16.80
CA VAL A 23 -20.26 -35.07 17.99
C VAL A 23 -21.03 -36.41 18.04
N LYS A 24 -21.29 -37.07 16.90
CA LYS A 24 -21.91 -38.41 16.87
C LYS A 24 -21.04 -39.49 17.51
N CYS A 25 -19.73 -39.25 17.67
CA CYS A 25 -18.83 -40.16 18.37
C CYS A 25 -19.02 -40.13 19.91
N GLY A 26 -19.90 -39.28 20.43
CA GLY A 26 -20.28 -39.23 21.84
C GLY A 26 -19.09 -39.00 22.77
N ASP A 27 -18.98 -39.81 23.82
CA ASP A 27 -17.99 -39.65 24.91
C ASP A 27 -16.53 -39.69 24.42
N GLN A 28 -16.24 -40.42 23.34
CA GLN A 28 -14.88 -40.49 22.79
C GLN A 28 -14.41 -39.14 22.26
N PHE A 29 -15.32 -38.38 21.62
CA PHE A 29 -15.00 -37.06 21.12
C PHE A 29 -14.91 -36.04 22.27
N ASN A 30 -15.79 -36.15 23.28
CA ASN A 30 -15.72 -35.28 24.45
C ASN A 30 -14.39 -35.44 25.21
N ASN A 31 -13.97 -36.67 25.48
CA ASN A 31 -12.68 -36.95 26.11
C ASN A 31 -11.50 -36.47 25.24
N LEU A 32 -11.55 -36.72 23.93
CA LEU A 32 -10.54 -36.20 23.00
C LEU A 32 -10.47 -34.67 23.07
N LEU A 33 -11.61 -33.98 23.11
CA LEU A 33 -11.66 -32.52 23.12
C LEU A 33 -11.09 -31.93 24.41
N GLU A 34 -11.39 -32.53 25.57
CA GLU A 34 -10.80 -32.13 26.85
C GLU A 34 -9.28 -32.28 26.84
N LEU A 35 -8.79 -33.45 26.41
CA LEU A 35 -7.35 -33.71 26.28
C LEU A 35 -6.69 -32.77 25.28
N LEU A 36 -7.34 -32.50 24.14
CA LEU A 36 -6.84 -31.54 23.15
C LEU A 36 -6.82 -30.11 23.68
N THR A 37 -7.78 -29.73 24.52
CA THR A 37 -7.80 -28.41 25.17
C THR A 37 -6.58 -28.27 26.06
N VAL A 38 -6.36 -29.23 26.97
CA VAL A 38 -5.20 -29.23 27.88
C VAL A 38 -3.88 -29.26 27.10
N PHE A 39 -3.78 -30.15 26.10
CA PHE A 39 -2.63 -30.26 25.21
C PHE A 39 -2.34 -28.91 24.53
N THR A 40 -3.37 -28.24 24.01
CA THR A 40 -3.22 -26.95 23.34
C THR A 40 -2.72 -25.89 24.30
N GLN A 41 -3.28 -25.79 25.50
CA GLN A 41 -2.86 -24.82 26.50
C GLN A 41 -1.39 -25.00 26.89
N GLN A 42 -0.97 -26.24 27.17
CA GLN A 42 0.43 -26.56 27.49
C GLN A 42 1.37 -26.28 26.31
N SER A 43 0.93 -26.62 25.09
CA SER A 43 1.70 -26.38 23.87
C SER A 43 1.92 -24.89 23.59
N LEU A 44 0.90 -24.05 23.87
CA LEU A 44 1.00 -22.60 23.73
C LEU A 44 1.89 -21.97 24.82
N GLN A 45 1.82 -22.45 26.06
CA GLN A 45 2.76 -22.04 27.12
C GLN A 45 4.21 -22.33 26.73
N MET A 46 4.44 -23.48 26.09
CA MET A 46 5.75 -23.88 25.56
C MET A 46 5.97 -23.46 24.10
N SER A 47 5.20 -22.48 23.58
CA SER A 47 5.25 -22.06 22.17
C SER A 47 6.63 -21.69 21.66
N HIS A 48 7.49 -21.26 22.58
CA HIS A 48 8.86 -20.87 22.38
C HIS A 48 9.78 -22.03 21.92
N LEU A 49 9.37 -23.29 22.16
CA LEU A 49 10.06 -24.51 21.71
C LEU A 49 9.59 -25.00 20.33
N PHE A 50 8.56 -24.38 19.76
CA PHE A 50 7.91 -24.87 18.54
C PHE A 50 7.94 -23.83 17.42
N THR A 51 8.01 -24.30 16.18
CA THR A 51 7.94 -23.44 14.99
C THR A 51 6.56 -22.77 14.87
N GLN A 52 6.51 -21.53 14.35
CA GLN A 52 5.25 -20.81 14.11
C GLN A 52 4.27 -21.61 13.25
N SER A 53 4.74 -22.39 12.27
CA SER A 53 3.86 -23.25 11.46
C SER A 53 3.09 -24.29 12.27
N SER A 54 3.71 -24.85 13.33
CA SER A 54 3.02 -25.81 14.21
C SER A 54 1.92 -25.12 15.01
N ILE A 55 2.20 -23.92 15.53
CA ILE A 55 1.22 -23.09 16.24
C ILE A 55 0.08 -22.71 15.29
N PHE A 56 0.38 -22.36 14.04
CA PHE A 56 -0.62 -22.08 13.02
C PHE A 56 -1.56 -23.26 12.77
N TYR A 57 -1.05 -24.48 12.61
CA TYR A 57 -1.91 -25.66 12.43
C TYR A 57 -2.80 -25.93 13.65
N LEU A 58 -2.26 -25.76 14.85
CA LEU A 58 -2.99 -25.92 16.10
C LEU A 58 -4.12 -24.88 16.23
N MET A 59 -3.81 -23.61 15.97
CA MET A 59 -4.81 -22.52 15.97
C MET A 59 -5.82 -22.68 14.83
N SER A 60 -5.41 -23.23 13.69
CA SER A 60 -6.30 -23.49 12.54
C SER A 60 -7.38 -24.52 12.88
N PHE A 61 -7.03 -25.56 13.64
CA PHE A 61 -8.01 -26.49 14.17
C PHE A 61 -9.05 -25.77 15.04
N TRP A 62 -8.62 -25.00 16.05
CA TRP A 62 -9.52 -24.31 16.97
C TRP A 62 -10.35 -23.21 16.31
N SER A 63 -9.77 -22.46 15.37
CA SER A 63 -10.49 -21.45 14.60
C SER A 63 -11.62 -22.08 13.76
N ARG A 64 -11.37 -23.23 13.13
CA ARG A 64 -12.43 -23.97 12.41
C ARG A 64 -13.47 -24.59 13.34
N MET A 65 -13.08 -25.00 14.54
CA MET A 65 -14.03 -25.47 15.57
C MET A 65 -14.95 -24.33 16.00
N ALA A 66 -14.38 -23.17 16.35
CA ALA A 66 -15.09 -21.96 16.70
C ALA A 66 -16.02 -21.48 15.59
N GLY A 67 -15.52 -21.35 14.35
CA GLY A 67 -16.33 -20.94 13.20
C GLY A 67 -17.43 -21.92 12.81
N SER A 68 -17.41 -23.17 13.31
CA SER A 68 -18.51 -24.11 13.09
C SER A 68 -19.66 -23.94 14.08
N LEU A 69 -19.44 -23.25 15.21
CA LEU A 69 -20.46 -23.02 16.23
C LEU A 69 -21.61 -22.14 15.74
N THR A 70 -21.31 -21.17 14.88
CA THR A 70 -22.32 -20.26 14.30
C THR A 70 -23.37 -20.97 13.46
N TYR A 71 -23.09 -22.18 12.98
CA TYR A 71 -23.99 -22.98 12.13
C TYR A 71 -24.38 -24.33 12.75
N ALA A 72 -23.89 -24.65 13.94
CA ALA A 72 -24.12 -25.95 14.57
C ALA A 72 -25.56 -26.06 15.08
N ARG A 73 -26.23 -27.18 14.76
CA ARG A 73 -27.58 -27.55 15.25
C ARG A 73 -27.54 -28.62 16.34
N VAL A 74 -26.38 -28.84 16.96
CA VAL A 74 -26.14 -29.94 17.92
C VAL A 74 -25.69 -29.31 19.24
N ASP A 75 -25.76 -30.06 20.34
CA ASP A 75 -25.15 -29.68 21.62
C ASP A 75 -23.63 -29.51 21.44
N VAL A 76 -23.13 -28.31 21.74
CA VAL A 76 -21.73 -27.93 21.55
C VAL A 76 -21.10 -27.31 22.80
N ASP A 77 -21.69 -27.52 23.97
CA ASP A 77 -21.30 -26.87 25.22
C ASP A 77 -19.82 -27.07 25.57
N LEU A 78 -19.29 -28.28 25.32
CA LEU A 78 -17.88 -28.59 25.59
C LEU A 78 -16.92 -27.79 24.69
N ILE A 79 -17.28 -27.58 23.41
CA ILE A 79 -16.48 -26.79 22.47
C ILE A 79 -16.56 -25.31 22.84
N SER A 80 -17.76 -24.82 23.15
CA SER A 80 -17.98 -23.46 23.64
C SER A 80 -17.21 -23.17 24.93
N ALA A 81 -17.05 -24.15 25.83
CA ALA A 81 -16.24 -24.03 27.04
C ALA A 81 -14.72 -24.13 26.80
N ALA A 82 -14.29 -24.81 25.73
CA ALA A 82 -12.88 -24.99 25.39
C ALA A 82 -12.26 -23.76 24.69
N ILE A 83 -13.00 -23.12 23.80
CA ILE A 83 -12.51 -22.00 22.97
C ILE A 83 -11.97 -20.82 23.81
N PRO A 84 -12.67 -20.31 24.84
CA PRO A 84 -12.16 -19.22 25.68
C PRO A 84 -10.85 -19.60 26.40
N LYS A 85 -10.72 -20.86 26.82
CA LYS A 85 -9.49 -21.38 27.46
C LYS A 85 -8.29 -21.37 26.52
N VAL A 86 -8.52 -21.70 25.25
CA VAL A 86 -7.50 -21.66 24.19
C VAL A 86 -7.16 -20.21 23.83
N CYS A 87 -8.16 -19.33 23.71
CA CYS A 87 -7.97 -17.90 23.48
C CYS A 87 -7.06 -17.29 24.55
N SER A 88 -7.39 -17.52 25.82
CA SER A 88 -6.63 -17.04 26.97
C SER A 88 -5.18 -17.58 26.98
N ALA A 89 -5.00 -18.87 26.70
CA ALA A 89 -3.67 -19.46 26.61
C ALA A 89 -2.84 -18.88 25.46
N PHE A 90 -3.47 -18.52 24.33
CA PHE A 90 -2.79 -17.88 23.21
C PHE A 90 -2.34 -16.45 23.56
N ILE A 91 -3.22 -15.64 24.16
CA ILE A 91 -2.88 -14.28 24.60
C ILE A 91 -1.67 -14.30 25.55
N ARG A 92 -1.73 -15.14 26.59
CA ARG A 92 -0.64 -15.30 27.56
C ARG A 92 0.65 -15.80 26.93
N SER A 93 0.55 -16.75 25.99
CA SER A 93 1.69 -17.26 25.23
C SER A 93 2.44 -16.15 24.50
N ARG A 94 1.74 -15.24 23.81
CA ARG A 94 2.37 -14.13 23.08
C ARG A 94 2.99 -13.09 24.00
N VAL A 95 2.34 -12.78 25.13
CA VAL A 95 2.88 -11.86 26.15
C VAL A 95 4.18 -12.41 26.76
N LEU A 96 4.22 -13.70 27.10
CA LEU A 96 5.41 -14.37 27.62
C LEU A 96 6.53 -14.48 26.56
N LEU A 97 6.17 -14.71 25.31
CA LEU A 97 7.13 -14.82 24.21
C LEU A 97 7.95 -13.53 24.04
N SER A 98 7.35 -12.36 24.27
CA SER A 98 8.03 -11.07 24.22
C SER A 98 9.25 -10.99 25.15
N GLU A 99 9.15 -11.56 26.35
CA GLU A 99 10.26 -11.60 27.31
C GLU A 99 11.43 -12.46 26.80
N ASN A 100 11.10 -13.63 26.24
CA ASN A 100 12.10 -14.55 25.69
C ASN A 100 12.82 -13.97 24.46
N VAL A 101 12.08 -13.27 23.59
CA VAL A 101 12.64 -12.62 22.40
C VAL A 101 13.60 -11.49 22.80
N VAL A 102 13.20 -10.64 23.75
CA VAL A 102 14.06 -9.52 24.20
C VAL A 102 15.32 -10.01 24.92
N ARG A 103 15.22 -11.12 25.66
CA ARG A 103 16.38 -11.76 26.30
C ARG A 103 17.31 -12.49 25.31
N GLY A 104 16.96 -12.51 24.02
CA GLY A 104 17.78 -13.10 22.96
C GLY A 104 17.71 -14.61 22.89
N ASN A 105 16.70 -15.23 23.52
CA ASN A 105 16.58 -16.68 23.55
C ASN A 105 16.02 -17.24 22.23
N ILE A 106 15.30 -16.43 21.45
CA ILE A 106 14.47 -16.88 20.31
C ILE A 106 14.34 -15.76 19.27
N GLU A 107 14.25 -16.15 18.00
CA GLU A 107 13.90 -15.27 16.88
C GLU A 107 12.53 -14.60 17.08
N ASP A 108 12.41 -13.36 16.63
CA ASP A 108 11.18 -12.59 16.77
C ASP A 108 10.16 -12.94 15.68
N PRO A 109 9.00 -13.54 16.01
CA PRO A 109 8.00 -13.85 15.00
C PRO A 109 7.37 -12.60 14.37
N LEU A 110 7.48 -11.43 15.01
CA LEU A 110 6.96 -10.17 14.47
C LEU A 110 7.75 -9.68 13.23
N GLU A 111 8.89 -10.29 12.90
CA GLU A 111 9.63 -9.98 11.69
C GLU A 111 8.94 -10.49 10.42
N ASP A 112 8.15 -11.57 10.51
CA ASP A 112 7.32 -12.08 9.41
C ASP A 112 5.86 -11.63 9.56
N LEU A 113 5.61 -10.37 9.20
CA LEU A 113 4.28 -9.76 9.24
C LEU A 113 3.23 -10.55 8.43
N GLY A 114 3.64 -11.27 7.37
CA GLY A 114 2.74 -12.07 6.55
C GLY A 114 2.20 -13.27 7.31
N SER A 115 3.09 -14.04 7.94
CA SER A 115 2.69 -15.17 8.80
C SER A 115 1.92 -14.72 10.03
N VAL A 116 2.30 -13.59 10.63
CA VAL A 116 1.56 -13.01 11.76
C VAL A 116 0.12 -12.68 11.35
N LYS A 117 -0.07 -12.01 10.19
CA LYS A 117 -1.42 -11.69 9.69
C LYS A 117 -2.29 -12.94 9.51
N GLN A 118 -1.76 -14.00 8.89
CA GLN A 118 -2.49 -15.26 8.72
C GLN A 118 -2.85 -15.91 10.06
N LEU A 119 -1.96 -15.85 11.05
CA LEU A 119 -2.24 -16.35 12.40
C LEU A 119 -3.32 -15.51 13.10
N MET A 120 -3.31 -14.19 12.90
CA MET A 120 -4.30 -13.28 13.45
C MET A 120 -5.69 -13.51 12.87
N GLU A 121 -5.82 -13.82 11.58
CA GLU A 121 -7.11 -14.20 10.97
C GLU A 121 -7.73 -15.42 11.67
N LEU A 122 -6.91 -16.40 12.08
CA LEU A 122 -7.37 -17.54 12.86
C LEU A 122 -7.81 -17.13 14.27
N PHE A 123 -7.01 -16.26 14.91
CA PHE A 123 -7.29 -15.75 16.25
C PHE A 123 -8.60 -14.96 16.30
N THR A 124 -8.90 -14.14 15.29
CA THR A 124 -10.14 -13.35 15.19
C THR A 124 -11.40 -14.19 15.43
N VAL A 125 -11.48 -15.36 14.78
CA VAL A 125 -12.63 -16.28 14.91
C VAL A 125 -12.73 -16.85 16.32
N ILE A 126 -11.59 -17.17 16.93
CA ILE A 126 -11.51 -17.72 18.29
C ILE A 126 -11.89 -16.66 19.31
N SER A 127 -11.34 -15.46 19.21
CA SER A 127 -11.59 -14.36 20.16
C SER A 127 -13.04 -13.89 20.14
N ARG A 128 -13.71 -13.92 18.97
CA ARG A 128 -15.11 -13.51 18.84
C ARG A 128 -16.11 -14.52 19.39
N SER A 129 -15.69 -15.75 19.70
CA SER A 129 -16.60 -16.74 20.30
C SER A 129 -17.01 -16.34 21.73
N ASP A 130 -16.12 -15.66 22.46
CA ASP A 130 -16.41 -15.00 23.74
C ASP A 130 -15.65 -13.67 23.76
N TYR A 131 -16.20 -12.69 23.04
CA TYR A 131 -15.52 -11.44 22.76
C TYR A 131 -15.30 -10.60 24.02
N LYS A 132 -16.29 -10.55 24.91
CA LYS A 132 -16.22 -9.83 26.18
C LYS A 132 -15.01 -10.28 27.00
N THR A 133 -14.91 -11.58 27.30
CA THR A 133 -13.83 -12.09 28.15
C THR A 133 -12.47 -11.97 27.45
N SER A 134 -12.43 -12.16 26.13
CA SER A 134 -11.20 -11.96 25.35
C SER A 134 -10.70 -10.50 25.44
N VAL A 135 -11.60 -9.52 25.31
CA VAL A 135 -11.27 -8.10 25.40
C VAL A 135 -10.85 -7.71 26.82
N GLU A 136 -11.56 -8.18 27.85
CA GLU A 136 -11.18 -7.92 29.24
C GLU A 136 -9.75 -8.42 29.55
N GLU A 137 -9.37 -9.61 29.08
CA GLU A 137 -8.02 -10.12 29.26
C GLU A 137 -6.98 -9.31 28.43
N LEU A 138 -7.27 -8.99 27.18
CA LEU A 138 -6.38 -8.17 26.34
C LEU A 138 -6.15 -6.79 26.97
N VAL A 139 -7.21 -6.14 27.44
CA VAL A 139 -7.17 -4.82 28.08
C VAL A 139 -6.32 -4.87 29.36
N ARG A 140 -6.53 -5.86 30.23
CA ARG A 140 -5.74 -6.00 31.45
C ARG A 140 -4.24 -6.12 31.16
N ASN A 141 -3.86 -7.02 30.25
CA ASN A 141 -2.45 -7.19 29.88
C ASN A 141 -1.89 -5.91 29.21
N PHE A 142 -2.71 -5.22 28.42
CA PHE A 142 -2.32 -3.97 27.76
C PHE A 142 -2.02 -2.87 28.77
N GLU A 143 -2.89 -2.67 29.76
CA GLU A 143 -2.69 -1.66 30.82
C GLU A 143 -1.47 -1.97 31.69
N GLU A 144 -1.21 -3.25 31.98
CA GLU A 144 0.00 -3.67 32.69
C GLU A 144 1.27 -3.32 31.91
N SER A 145 1.35 -3.70 30.63
CA SER A 145 2.51 -3.38 29.78
C SER A 145 2.65 -1.86 29.55
N LEU A 146 1.54 -1.13 29.38
CA LEU A 146 1.55 0.32 29.24
C LEU A 146 2.09 1.00 30.50
N GLY A 147 1.67 0.52 31.67
CA GLY A 147 2.16 1.01 32.96
C GLY A 147 3.67 0.86 33.12
N VAL A 148 4.26 -0.24 32.63
CA VAL A 148 5.72 -0.44 32.62
C VAL A 148 6.42 0.51 31.65
N LEU A 149 5.86 0.72 30.44
CA LEU A 149 6.45 1.57 29.40
C LEU A 149 6.57 3.05 29.79
N PHE A 150 5.63 3.55 30.60
CA PHE A 150 5.59 4.97 31.00
C PHE A 150 6.09 5.22 32.44
N ARG A 151 6.43 4.18 33.20
CA ARG A 151 6.96 4.32 34.56
C ARG A 151 8.41 4.81 34.54
N GLN A 152 8.69 5.85 35.33
CA GLN A 152 10.05 6.36 35.51
C GLN A 152 10.90 5.38 36.34
N GLY A 153 12.19 5.28 36.03
CA GLY A 153 13.16 4.45 36.77
C GLY A 153 13.14 2.95 36.41
N VAL A 154 12.38 2.54 35.39
CA VAL A 154 12.36 1.16 34.89
C VAL A 154 13.56 0.91 33.97
N SER A 155 14.15 -0.29 34.06
CA SER A 155 15.24 -0.74 33.18
C SER A 155 14.87 -0.64 31.70
N ASN A 156 15.84 -0.30 30.85
CA ASN A 156 15.65 -0.28 29.39
C ASN A 156 15.18 -1.64 28.85
N GLN A 157 15.61 -2.75 29.46
CA GLN A 157 15.17 -4.09 29.05
C GLN A 157 13.69 -4.32 29.35
N ASP A 158 13.22 -3.93 30.53
CA ASP A 158 11.80 -4.09 30.91
C ASP A 158 10.89 -3.18 30.07
N GLN A 159 11.35 -1.97 29.74
CA GLN A 159 10.65 -1.11 28.79
C GLN A 159 10.57 -1.75 27.39
N LEU A 160 11.63 -2.42 26.94
CA LEU A 160 11.66 -3.10 25.65
C LEU A 160 10.71 -4.31 25.63
N ILE A 161 10.66 -5.10 26.71
CA ILE A 161 9.71 -6.20 26.89
C ILE A 161 8.29 -5.65 26.82
N ALA A 162 7.99 -4.59 27.58
CA ALA A 162 6.69 -3.95 27.57
C ALA A 162 6.27 -3.46 26.17
N ARG A 163 7.19 -2.88 25.38
CA ARG A 163 6.91 -2.50 23.98
C ARG A 163 6.55 -3.71 23.12
N LYS A 164 7.31 -4.81 23.21
CA LYS A 164 7.00 -6.04 22.45
C LYS A 164 5.67 -6.67 22.85
N GLN A 165 5.35 -6.65 24.14
CA GLN A 165 4.04 -7.09 24.63
C GLN A 165 2.92 -6.24 24.05
N LEU A 166 3.06 -4.91 24.06
CA LEU A 166 2.10 -3.99 23.46
C LEU A 166 1.90 -4.25 21.96
N ILE A 167 2.98 -4.51 21.20
CA ILE A 167 2.87 -4.83 19.76
C ILE A 167 1.99 -6.06 19.54
N TRP A 168 2.22 -7.15 20.28
CA TRP A 168 1.37 -8.35 20.20
C TRP A 168 -0.07 -8.08 20.61
N LEU A 169 -0.27 -7.35 21.71
CA LEU A 169 -1.60 -7.02 22.22
C LEU A 169 -2.39 -6.15 21.25
N ILE A 170 -1.77 -5.10 20.70
CA ILE A 170 -2.37 -4.24 19.66
C ILE A 170 -2.70 -5.05 18.41
N THR A 171 -1.82 -5.95 17.99
CA THR A 171 -2.04 -6.80 16.82
C THR A 171 -3.21 -7.78 17.03
N MET A 172 -3.34 -8.38 18.21
CA MET A 172 -4.49 -9.23 18.57
C MET A 172 -5.79 -8.42 18.72
N MET A 173 -5.70 -7.23 19.32
CA MET A 173 -6.81 -6.29 19.44
C MET A 173 -7.34 -5.86 18.06
N ALA A 174 -6.45 -5.50 17.14
CA ALA A 174 -6.77 -5.16 15.75
C ALA A 174 -7.46 -6.32 15.02
N ALA A 175 -6.91 -7.53 15.15
CA ALA A 175 -7.49 -8.74 14.56
C ALA A 175 -8.92 -8.98 15.06
N GLY A 176 -9.18 -8.73 16.35
CA GLY A 176 -10.51 -8.85 16.93
C GLY A 176 -11.55 -7.95 16.26
N LEU A 177 -11.19 -6.74 15.80
CA LEU A 177 -12.12 -5.79 15.17
C LEU A 177 -12.78 -6.36 13.90
N ASN A 178 -12.01 -7.04 13.05
CA ASN A 178 -12.45 -7.55 11.74
C ASN A 178 -13.35 -8.80 11.80
N GLY A 179 -13.65 -9.31 12.99
CA GLY A 179 -14.43 -10.53 13.14
C GLY A 179 -15.94 -10.40 12.97
N LYS A 180 -16.45 -9.22 12.60
CA LYS A 180 -17.89 -8.98 12.38
C LYS A 180 -18.35 -9.73 11.13
N GLY A 181 -18.99 -10.89 11.31
CA GLY A 181 -19.75 -11.56 10.25
C GLY A 181 -20.89 -10.66 9.74
N SER A 182 -21.32 -10.88 8.48
CA SER A 182 -22.37 -10.08 7.82
C SER A 182 -23.79 -10.21 8.42
N ALA A 183 -23.96 -10.93 9.54
CA ALA A 183 -25.20 -11.05 10.27
C ALA A 183 -25.09 -10.20 11.55
N GLY A 184 -26.00 -9.25 11.70
CA GLY A 184 -25.92 -8.15 12.67
C GLY A 184 -25.53 -8.59 14.09
N TYR A 185 -24.34 -8.18 14.51
CA TYR A 185 -23.91 -8.22 15.90
C TYR A 185 -24.49 -7.01 16.66
N GLY A 186 -24.87 -7.27 17.91
CA GLY A 186 -25.58 -6.33 18.79
C GLY A 186 -24.71 -5.18 19.29
N ASP A 187 -25.38 -4.15 19.82
CA ASP A 187 -24.75 -2.90 20.29
C ASP A 187 -23.64 -3.08 21.33
N ASP A 188 -23.63 -4.21 22.07
CA ASP A 188 -22.65 -4.48 23.12
C ASP A 188 -21.24 -4.76 22.55
N GLU A 189 -21.14 -5.33 21.34
CA GLU A 189 -19.84 -5.58 20.72
C GLU A 189 -19.17 -4.28 20.26
N ASP A 190 -19.96 -3.30 19.82
CA ASP A 190 -19.46 -1.97 19.45
C ASP A 190 -18.83 -1.25 20.65
N ILE A 191 -19.33 -1.49 21.87
CA ILE A 191 -18.76 -0.95 23.10
C ILE A 191 -17.36 -1.54 23.34
N TYR A 192 -17.19 -2.85 23.16
CA TYR A 192 -15.89 -3.52 23.33
C TYR A 192 -14.89 -3.10 22.24
N ASP A 193 -15.33 -2.97 21.00
CA ASP A 193 -14.51 -2.44 19.91
C ASP A 193 -14.04 -1.01 20.23
N GLY A 194 -14.95 -0.15 20.68
CA GLY A 194 -14.64 1.22 21.09
C GLY A 194 -13.65 1.29 22.26
N GLU A 195 -13.78 0.40 23.23
CA GLU A 195 -12.91 0.30 24.40
C GLU A 195 -11.46 -0.10 24.03
N VAL A 196 -11.31 -1.02 23.08
CA VAL A 196 -10.02 -1.43 22.51
C VAL A 196 -9.38 -0.29 21.71
N VAL A 197 -10.16 0.29 20.77
CA VAL A 197 -9.69 1.35 19.87
C VAL A 197 -9.27 2.59 20.66
N PHE A 198 -10.08 2.99 21.66
CA PHE A 198 -9.78 4.11 22.55
C PHE A 198 -8.39 3.97 23.20
N ARG A 199 -8.08 2.81 23.76
CA ARG A 199 -6.78 2.57 24.43
C ARG A 199 -5.61 2.63 23.47
N VAL A 200 -5.74 1.98 22.32
CA VAL A 200 -4.66 1.96 21.33
C VAL A 200 -4.42 3.35 20.77
N TRP A 201 -5.47 4.10 20.42
CA TRP A 201 -5.33 5.46 19.88
C TRP A 201 -4.81 6.46 20.91
N LYS A 202 -5.24 6.35 22.17
CA LYS A 202 -4.65 7.14 23.26
C LYS A 202 -3.15 6.87 23.40
N THR A 203 -2.77 5.59 23.35
CA THR A 203 -1.36 5.17 23.43
C THR A 203 -0.57 5.67 22.22
N MET A 204 -1.16 5.60 21.02
CA MET A 204 -0.59 6.13 19.78
C MET A 204 -0.28 7.62 19.90
N GLN A 205 -1.21 8.44 20.40
CA GLN A 205 -0.97 9.87 20.63
C GLN A 205 0.19 10.12 21.62
N MET A 206 0.28 9.31 22.69
CA MET A 206 1.36 9.42 23.67
C MET A 206 2.72 9.01 23.10
N THR A 207 2.77 7.99 22.23
CA THR A 207 4.01 7.57 21.57
C THR A 207 4.43 8.54 20.47
N ASP A 208 3.47 9.12 19.74
CA ASP A 208 3.74 10.10 18.68
C ASP A 208 4.35 11.39 19.25
N GLN A 209 3.86 11.87 20.40
CA GLN A 209 4.46 13.00 21.10
C GLN A 209 5.93 12.75 21.50
N ARG A 210 6.32 11.49 21.73
CA ARG A 210 7.72 11.14 22.04
C ARG A 210 8.62 11.21 20.80
N LEU A 211 8.09 10.96 19.60
CA LEU A 211 8.86 11.04 18.34
C LEU A 211 9.44 12.45 18.10
N GLU A 212 8.81 13.49 18.64
CA GLU A 212 9.32 14.86 18.56
C GLU A 212 10.56 15.09 19.43
N SER A 213 10.75 14.27 20.47
CA SER A 213 11.79 14.44 21.48
C SER A 213 12.90 13.38 21.45
N GLN A 214 12.65 12.22 20.82
CA GLN A 214 13.56 11.08 20.80
C GLN A 214 13.72 10.52 19.39
N GLN A 215 14.92 10.03 19.06
CA GLN A 215 15.12 9.31 17.81
C GLN A 215 14.42 7.95 17.85
N PRO A 216 13.65 7.58 16.81
CA PRO A 216 12.94 6.32 16.76
C PRO A 216 13.89 5.12 16.65
N GLY A 217 13.61 4.06 17.42
CA GLY A 217 14.32 2.78 17.37
C GLY A 217 13.61 1.72 16.52
N ALA A 218 14.25 0.56 16.36
CA ALA A 218 13.71 -0.55 15.56
C ALA A 218 12.39 -1.14 16.10
N VAL A 219 12.19 -1.13 17.43
CA VAL A 219 10.92 -1.59 18.03
C VAL A 219 9.81 -0.56 17.83
N ASP A 220 10.15 0.71 17.68
CA ASP A 220 9.17 1.74 17.37
C ASP A 220 8.62 1.55 15.94
N ILE A 221 9.43 1.03 15.00
CA ILE A 221 8.96 0.61 13.67
C ILE A 221 7.93 -0.52 13.76
N GLN A 222 8.18 -1.54 14.59
CA GLN A 222 7.24 -2.65 14.77
C GLN A 222 5.92 -2.18 15.42
N LEU A 223 6.01 -1.25 16.37
CA LEU A 223 4.85 -0.63 17.00
C LEU A 223 4.01 0.17 15.99
N GLU A 224 4.66 0.91 15.09
CA GLU A 224 3.97 1.61 14.00
C GLU A 224 3.23 0.67 13.06
N PHE A 225 3.78 -0.51 12.74
CA PHE A 225 3.04 -1.50 11.95
C PHE A 225 1.79 -1.99 12.67
N ALA A 226 1.85 -2.20 13.99
CA ALA A 226 0.68 -2.60 14.76
C ALA A 226 -0.40 -1.51 14.78
N TYR A 227 0.00 -0.24 14.88
CA TYR A 227 -0.91 0.90 14.76
C TYR A 227 -1.57 1.00 13.38
N ILE A 228 -0.79 0.89 12.30
CA ILE A 228 -1.32 0.92 10.94
C ILE A 228 -2.27 -0.27 10.70
N TYR A 229 -1.92 -1.46 11.22
CA TYR A 229 -2.78 -2.63 11.13
C TYR A 229 -4.13 -2.41 11.81
N LEU A 230 -4.14 -1.88 13.03
CA LEU A 230 -5.39 -1.54 13.74
C LEU A 230 -6.23 -0.52 12.96
N MET A 231 -5.59 0.50 12.38
CA MET A 231 -6.29 1.49 11.57
C MET A 231 -6.90 0.89 10.30
N ASP A 232 -6.20 -0.02 9.61
CA ASP A 232 -6.73 -0.69 8.42
C ASP A 232 -7.90 -1.62 8.77
N GLU A 233 -7.81 -2.39 9.86
CA GLU A 233 -8.90 -3.26 10.30
C GLU A 233 -10.12 -2.46 10.77
N PHE A 234 -9.92 -1.33 11.47
CA PHE A 234 -10.98 -0.39 11.82
C PHE A 234 -11.63 0.21 10.56
N ARG A 235 -10.84 0.64 9.58
CA ARG A 235 -11.37 1.19 8.32
C ARG A 235 -12.26 0.19 7.60
N ARG A 236 -11.82 -1.06 7.47
CA ARG A 236 -12.58 -2.11 6.77
C ARG A 236 -13.93 -2.40 7.42
N THR A 237 -14.05 -2.22 8.73
CA THR A 237 -15.25 -2.57 9.49
C THR A 237 -16.18 -1.40 9.75
N CYS A 238 -15.64 -0.21 10.02
CA CYS A 238 -16.42 0.94 10.49
C CYS A 238 -16.57 2.04 9.44
N ILE A 239 -15.67 2.14 8.46
CA ILE A 239 -15.72 3.17 7.40
C ILE A 239 -16.30 2.50 6.15
N THR A 240 -17.61 2.67 5.93
CA THR A 240 -18.30 2.11 4.77
C THR A 240 -19.03 3.19 3.98
N ASP A 241 -19.24 2.96 2.68
CA ASP A 241 -20.03 3.86 1.82
C ASP A 241 -21.56 3.80 2.13
N GLN A 242 -21.99 2.91 3.05
CA GLN A 242 -23.39 2.77 3.44
C GLN A 242 -23.78 3.78 4.54
N ALA A 243 -25.09 3.94 4.77
CA ALA A 243 -25.62 4.95 5.69
C ALA A 243 -24.98 4.88 7.08
N VAL A 244 -24.75 6.06 7.68
CA VAL A 244 -24.15 6.22 9.01
C VAL A 244 -24.94 5.39 10.02
N ARG A 245 -24.32 4.32 10.54
CA ARG A 245 -24.88 3.58 11.67
C ARG A 245 -24.53 4.35 12.93
N GLU A 246 -25.53 4.75 13.72
CA GLU A 246 -25.29 5.18 15.09
C GLU A 246 -24.69 4.00 15.86
N SER A 247 -23.43 4.12 16.24
CA SER A 247 -22.68 3.07 16.94
C SER A 247 -22.27 3.58 18.31
N LYS A 248 -22.56 2.78 19.35
CA LYS A 248 -22.12 3.05 20.73
C LYS A 248 -20.59 3.09 20.87
N LEU A 249 -19.87 2.63 19.83
CA LEU A 249 -18.42 2.78 19.71
C LEU A 249 -17.97 4.25 19.87
N TYR A 250 -18.71 5.21 19.31
CA TYR A 250 -18.33 6.62 19.39
C TYR A 250 -18.48 7.20 20.80
N GLU A 251 -19.36 6.65 21.65
CA GLU A 251 -19.46 7.04 23.05
C GLU A 251 -18.13 6.77 23.81
N LYS A 252 -17.44 5.68 23.46
CA LYS A 252 -16.13 5.34 24.02
C LYS A 252 -15.00 6.19 23.46
N LEU A 253 -15.14 6.70 22.24
CA LEU A 253 -14.13 7.52 21.57
C LEU A 253 -14.29 9.02 21.85
N ALA A 254 -15.45 9.46 22.36
CA ALA A 254 -15.73 10.84 22.72
C ALA A 254 -14.63 11.53 23.56
N PRO A 255 -13.95 10.86 24.53
CA PRO A 255 -12.84 11.49 25.27
C PRO A 255 -11.61 11.81 24.42
N LEU A 256 -11.45 11.22 23.23
CA LEU A 256 -10.43 11.59 22.24
C LEU A 256 -10.89 12.71 21.30
N GLY A 257 -12.09 13.26 21.49
CA GLY A 257 -12.70 14.24 20.60
C GLY A 257 -13.26 13.64 19.30
N ILE A 258 -13.50 12.33 19.28
CA ILE A 258 -14.02 11.58 18.13
C ILE A 258 -15.45 11.16 18.43
N ASN A 259 -16.41 11.89 17.87
CA ASN A 259 -17.85 11.66 18.08
C ASN A 259 -18.53 11.03 16.86
N ASP A 260 -17.85 11.02 15.72
CA ASP A 260 -18.40 10.60 14.44
C ASP A 260 -17.28 10.10 13.51
N GLU A 261 -17.69 9.62 12.34
CA GLU A 261 -16.79 9.14 11.31
C GLU A 261 -15.83 10.23 10.79
N VAL A 262 -16.25 11.49 10.75
CA VAL A 262 -15.37 12.61 10.36
C VAL A 262 -14.25 12.80 11.39
N GLY A 263 -14.55 12.66 12.67
CA GLY A 263 -13.57 12.63 13.75
C GLY A 263 -12.54 11.51 13.58
N VAL A 264 -12.98 10.33 13.14
CA VAL A 264 -12.07 9.21 12.80
C VAL A 264 -11.20 9.56 11.61
N LEU A 265 -11.77 10.06 10.52
CA LEU A 265 -11.02 10.42 9.31
C LEU A 265 -9.97 11.50 9.60
N ARG A 266 -10.30 12.45 10.47
CA ARG A 266 -9.35 13.45 10.99
C ARG A 266 -8.22 12.78 11.78
N PHE A 267 -8.53 11.88 12.71
CA PHE A 267 -7.50 11.13 13.46
C PHE A 267 -6.58 10.35 12.50
N PHE A 268 -7.16 9.72 11.47
CA PHE A 268 -6.40 9.00 10.45
C PHE A 268 -5.49 9.93 9.65
N ALA A 269 -6.01 11.09 9.24
CA ALA A 269 -5.23 12.10 8.53
C ALA A 269 -4.05 12.62 9.39
N GLN A 270 -4.28 12.90 10.68
CA GLN A 270 -3.23 13.29 11.62
C GLN A 270 -2.13 12.22 11.68
N LYS A 271 -2.49 10.95 11.89
CA LYS A 271 -1.52 9.86 11.99
C LYS A 271 -0.76 9.63 10.68
N ILE A 272 -1.44 9.71 9.54
CA ILE A 272 -0.79 9.63 8.22
C ILE A 272 0.26 10.73 8.09
N ILE A 273 -0.07 11.99 8.43
CA ILE A 273 0.88 13.11 8.37
C ILE A 273 2.06 12.90 9.32
N THR A 274 1.81 12.46 10.55
CA THR A 274 2.87 12.09 11.51
C THR A 274 3.82 11.06 10.88
N ASN A 275 3.27 10.03 10.25
CA ASN A 275 4.08 8.99 9.63
C ASN A 275 4.88 9.49 8.42
N LEU A 276 4.29 10.33 7.58
CA LEU A 276 5.01 10.96 6.47
C LEU A 276 6.14 11.88 6.95
N LYS A 277 5.96 12.54 8.11
CA LYS A 277 6.94 13.46 8.70
C LYS A 277 8.11 12.74 9.36
N PHE A 278 7.85 11.74 10.21
CA PHE A 278 8.90 11.11 11.03
C PHE A 278 9.43 9.79 10.45
N TRP A 279 8.62 9.09 9.66
CA TRP A 279 8.95 7.77 9.12
C TRP A 279 9.19 7.77 7.60
N GLY A 280 9.37 8.95 7.00
CA GLY A 280 9.62 9.11 5.56
C GLY A 280 10.88 8.42 5.04
N LYS A 281 11.78 7.99 5.93
CA LYS A 281 13.02 7.25 5.61
C LYS A 281 12.88 5.72 5.69
N ASP A 282 11.82 5.18 6.29
CA ASP A 282 11.56 3.73 6.28
C ASP A 282 10.59 3.38 5.15
N GLU A 283 11.10 2.71 4.10
CA GLU A 283 10.32 2.34 2.91
C GLU A 283 9.06 1.53 3.27
N ARG A 284 9.12 0.67 4.29
CA ARG A 284 8.04 -0.25 4.64
C ARG A 284 6.91 0.50 5.36
N ILE A 285 7.21 1.34 6.34
CA ILE A 285 6.20 2.18 7.01
C ILE A 285 5.57 3.14 6.00
N LEU A 286 6.40 3.76 5.15
CA LEU A 286 5.93 4.70 4.14
C LEU A 286 4.96 4.02 3.16
N ASN A 287 5.31 2.83 2.67
CA ASN A 287 4.43 2.07 1.77
C ASN A 287 3.12 1.66 2.46
N SER A 288 3.15 1.19 3.70
CA SER A 288 1.93 0.83 4.45
C SER A 288 1.05 2.04 4.77
N THR A 289 1.66 3.17 5.16
CA THR A 289 0.94 4.44 5.41
C THR A 289 0.26 4.94 4.13
N LEU A 290 0.96 4.91 3.00
CA LEU A 290 0.41 5.35 1.72
C LEU A 290 -0.61 4.36 1.14
N ALA A 291 -0.51 3.07 1.47
CA ALA A 291 -1.55 2.10 1.14
C ALA A 291 -2.86 2.44 1.86
N LEU A 292 -2.79 2.76 3.16
CA LEU A 292 -3.95 3.22 3.92
C LEU A 292 -4.55 4.51 3.33
N LEU A 293 -3.73 5.49 2.99
CA LEU A 293 -4.20 6.72 2.33
C LEU A 293 -4.84 6.44 0.96
N ASN A 294 -4.28 5.52 0.17
CA ASN A 294 -4.87 5.12 -1.11
C ASN A 294 -6.25 4.50 -0.93
N ASP A 295 -6.41 3.63 0.06
CA ASP A 295 -7.68 2.98 0.36
C ASP A 295 -8.74 3.97 0.85
N LEU A 296 -8.35 4.93 1.69
CA LEU A 296 -9.23 6.01 2.17
C LEU A 296 -9.67 6.94 1.02
N THR A 297 -8.81 7.15 0.03
CA THR A 297 -9.07 8.00 -1.14
C THR A 297 -9.65 7.24 -2.34
N ALA A 298 -10.07 5.98 -2.17
CA ALA A 298 -10.67 5.20 -3.24
C ALA A 298 -12.16 5.53 -3.45
N GLY A 299 -12.90 5.87 -2.38
CA GLY A 299 -14.33 6.14 -2.39
C GLY A 299 -14.67 7.64 -2.40
N TYR A 300 -15.65 8.03 -3.23
CA TYR A 300 -16.06 9.44 -3.38
C TYR A 300 -16.57 10.08 -2.08
N SER A 301 -17.36 9.34 -1.29
CA SER A 301 -17.90 9.80 0.00
C SER A 301 -16.79 10.13 0.99
N ASN A 302 -15.81 9.24 1.12
CA ASN A 302 -14.67 9.41 2.02
C ASN A 302 -13.81 10.59 1.62
N ILE A 303 -13.55 10.79 0.31
CA ILE A 303 -12.82 11.97 -0.17
C ILE A 303 -13.50 13.26 0.26
N ARG A 304 -14.81 13.39 0.05
CA ARG A 304 -15.56 14.60 0.46
C ARG A 304 -15.50 14.86 1.97
N ARG A 305 -15.51 13.81 2.79
CA ARG A 305 -15.39 13.95 4.25
C ARG A 305 -13.96 14.31 4.67
N LEU A 306 -12.95 13.68 4.05
CA LEU A 306 -11.53 13.97 4.28
C LEU A 306 -11.19 15.43 3.93
N LEU A 307 -11.70 15.96 2.82
CA LEU A 307 -11.46 17.35 2.41
C LEU A 307 -12.00 18.38 3.42
N LYS A 308 -12.97 18.02 4.27
CA LYS A 308 -13.45 18.90 5.35
C LYS A 308 -12.49 19.00 6.53
N THR A 309 -11.49 18.12 6.61
CA THR A 309 -10.51 18.11 7.70
C THR A 309 -9.37 19.09 7.42
N GLN A 310 -8.95 19.85 8.43
CA GLN A 310 -7.86 20.82 8.29
C GLN A 310 -6.54 20.13 7.95
N GLU A 311 -6.35 18.91 8.42
CA GLU A 311 -5.18 18.08 8.21
C GLU A 311 -4.96 17.77 6.74
N ILE A 312 -6.01 17.34 6.03
CA ILE A 312 -5.92 17.08 4.59
C ILE A 312 -5.72 18.38 3.83
N GLN A 313 -6.40 19.46 4.23
CA GLN A 313 -6.22 20.78 3.61
C GLN A 313 -4.78 21.30 3.77
N LEU A 314 -4.14 21.07 4.92
CA LEU A 314 -2.72 21.38 5.15
C LEU A 314 -1.79 20.44 4.37
N LEU A 315 -2.11 19.15 4.30
CA LEU A 315 -1.36 18.16 3.53
C LEU A 315 -1.33 18.54 2.04
N LEU A 316 -2.48 18.93 1.47
CA LEU A 316 -2.58 19.32 0.06
C LEU A 316 -1.81 20.60 -0.27
N ARG A 317 -1.70 21.55 0.67
CA ARG A 317 -0.96 22.80 0.45
C ARG A 317 0.54 22.69 0.73
N ASN A 318 0.96 21.72 1.55
CA ASN A 318 2.35 21.54 1.96
C ASN A 318 2.95 20.20 1.54
N HIS A 319 2.38 19.53 0.53
CA HIS A 319 2.76 18.16 0.15
C HIS A 319 4.23 18.00 -0.29
N ALA A 320 4.91 19.08 -0.69
CA ALA A 320 6.28 19.03 -1.17
C ALA A 320 7.35 19.08 -0.07
N VAL A 321 6.98 19.35 1.19
CA VAL A 321 7.93 19.60 2.29
C VAL A 321 8.46 18.34 2.95
N PHE A 322 7.84 17.18 2.73
CA PHE A 322 8.27 15.93 3.36
C PHE A 322 9.63 15.48 2.82
N ASP A 323 10.51 15.00 3.70
CA ASP A 323 11.88 14.57 3.38
C ASP A 323 11.94 13.65 2.16
N PHE A 324 11.06 12.65 2.09
CA PHE A 324 11.02 11.67 0.99
C PHE A 324 10.66 12.27 -0.39
N VAL A 325 10.13 13.49 -0.41
CA VAL A 325 9.81 14.28 -1.61
C VAL A 325 10.87 15.35 -1.87
N ALA A 326 11.42 15.96 -0.82
CA ALA A 326 12.33 17.10 -0.90
C ALA A 326 13.79 16.70 -1.18
N THR A 327 14.33 15.68 -0.50
CA THR A 327 15.77 15.42 -0.50
C THR A 327 16.25 14.57 -1.69
N ASN A 328 15.38 13.74 -2.27
CA ASN A 328 15.71 12.83 -3.38
C ASN A 328 16.96 11.95 -3.12
N GLU A 329 17.11 11.39 -1.91
CA GLU A 329 18.33 10.64 -1.54
C GLU A 329 18.28 9.15 -1.90
N ASP A 330 17.11 8.49 -1.82
CA ASP A 330 16.98 7.03 -2.01
C ASP A 330 15.92 6.66 -3.06
N ILE A 331 16.36 5.95 -4.11
CA ILE A 331 15.51 5.48 -5.21
C ILE A 331 14.42 4.51 -4.73
N SER A 332 14.68 3.72 -3.68
CA SER A 332 13.70 2.77 -3.11
C SER A 332 12.49 3.53 -2.57
N ILE A 333 12.75 4.52 -1.71
CA ILE A 333 11.79 5.42 -1.11
C ILE A 333 11.04 6.21 -2.18
N MET A 334 11.73 6.73 -3.20
CA MET A 334 11.10 7.53 -4.25
C MET A 334 9.99 6.78 -5.01
N ARG A 335 9.97 5.44 -4.99
CA ARG A 335 8.88 4.66 -5.59
C ARG A 335 7.53 4.95 -4.97
N SER A 336 7.51 5.28 -3.68
CA SER A 336 6.31 5.60 -2.90
C SER A 336 5.62 6.88 -3.39
N ARG A 337 6.38 7.82 -3.98
CA ARG A 337 5.87 9.12 -4.46
C ARG A 337 4.77 9.00 -5.50
N THR A 338 4.82 7.98 -6.36
CA THR A 338 3.72 7.73 -7.32
C THR A 338 2.40 7.45 -6.59
N ASN A 339 2.42 6.66 -5.51
CA ASN A 339 1.24 6.34 -4.71
C ASN A 339 0.78 7.53 -3.87
N PHE A 340 1.72 8.32 -3.34
CA PHE A 340 1.45 9.56 -2.62
C PHE A 340 0.71 10.56 -3.52
N TYR A 341 1.30 10.96 -4.64
CA TYR A 341 0.70 11.92 -5.56
C TYR A 341 -0.58 11.39 -6.23
N SER A 342 -0.70 10.07 -6.45
CA SER A 342 -1.96 9.49 -6.91
C SER A 342 -3.08 9.69 -5.87
N SER A 343 -2.81 9.48 -4.59
CA SER A 343 -3.82 9.68 -3.53
C SER A 343 -4.19 11.15 -3.39
N LEU A 344 -3.19 12.05 -3.36
CA LEU A 344 -3.43 13.49 -3.27
C LEU A 344 -4.22 14.01 -4.45
N MET A 345 -3.88 13.59 -5.67
CA MET A 345 -4.59 14.07 -6.86
C MET A 345 -6.04 13.57 -6.92
N ARG A 346 -6.39 12.43 -6.29
CA ARG A 346 -7.82 12.03 -6.13
C ARG A 346 -8.58 13.00 -5.23
N LEU A 347 -7.96 13.49 -4.16
CA LEU A 347 -8.52 14.53 -3.29
C LEU A 347 -8.65 15.85 -4.04
N VAL A 348 -7.57 16.30 -4.69
CA VAL A 348 -7.53 17.54 -5.49
C VAL A 348 -8.62 17.53 -6.55
N ASN A 349 -8.83 16.45 -7.29
CA ASN A 349 -9.88 16.39 -8.31
C ASN A 349 -11.29 16.75 -7.80
N ILE A 350 -11.59 16.46 -6.53
CA ILE A 350 -12.87 16.84 -5.93
C ILE A 350 -12.84 18.30 -5.48
N GLU A 351 -11.74 18.77 -4.89
CA GLU A 351 -11.53 20.19 -4.57
C GLU A 351 -11.70 21.08 -5.82
N LEU A 352 -11.19 20.64 -6.97
CA LEU A 352 -11.31 21.36 -8.25
C LEU A 352 -12.76 21.46 -8.79
N GLU A 353 -13.70 20.67 -8.28
CA GLU A 353 -15.13 20.86 -8.58
C GLU A 353 -15.65 22.17 -7.98
N GLU A 354 -15.09 22.58 -6.83
CA GLU A 354 -15.51 23.76 -6.07
C GLU A 354 -14.58 24.96 -6.32
N GLU A 355 -13.26 24.74 -6.32
CA GLU A 355 -12.23 25.77 -6.52
C GLU A 355 -11.25 25.41 -7.66
N PRO A 356 -11.57 25.73 -8.93
CA PRO A 356 -10.71 25.38 -10.07
C PRO A 356 -9.30 26.00 -10.02
N SER A 357 -9.13 27.15 -9.36
CA SER A 357 -7.84 27.82 -9.19
C SER A 357 -6.88 27.04 -8.27
N PHE A 358 -7.39 26.12 -7.46
CA PHE A 358 -6.57 25.32 -6.56
C PHE A 358 -5.57 24.41 -7.32
N PHE A 359 -5.81 24.13 -8.61
CA PHE A 359 -4.88 23.37 -9.44
C PHE A 359 -3.51 24.04 -9.51
N ASP A 360 -3.47 25.36 -9.70
CA ASP A 360 -2.22 26.11 -9.81
C ASP A 360 -1.49 26.19 -8.46
N GLU A 361 -2.24 26.29 -7.35
CA GLU A 361 -1.68 26.24 -5.99
C GLU A 361 -1.03 24.87 -5.72
N PHE A 362 -1.74 23.78 -5.99
CA PHE A 362 -1.23 22.41 -5.84
C PHE A 362 -0.02 22.13 -6.74
N MET A 363 -0.04 22.63 -7.99
CA MET A 363 1.04 22.41 -8.94
C MET A 363 2.23 23.37 -8.76
N ALA A 364 2.12 24.41 -7.93
CA ALA A 364 3.16 25.42 -7.73
C ALA A 364 4.53 24.83 -7.34
N PRO A 365 4.69 24.01 -6.28
CA PRO A 365 5.99 23.46 -5.91
C PRO A 365 6.55 22.50 -6.97
N ILE A 366 5.70 21.82 -7.75
CA ILE A 366 6.12 20.95 -8.85
C ILE A 366 6.60 21.79 -10.03
N THR A 367 5.95 22.92 -10.29
CA THR A 367 6.34 23.89 -11.32
C THR A 367 7.69 24.52 -11.03
N VAL A 368 7.99 24.82 -9.77
CA VAL A 368 9.33 25.29 -9.35
C VAL A 368 10.40 24.26 -9.69
N LYS A 369 10.23 23.00 -9.24
CA LYS A 369 11.17 21.90 -9.58
C LYS A 369 11.32 21.74 -11.09
N PHE A 370 10.23 21.86 -11.84
CA PHE A 370 10.25 21.72 -13.28
C PHE A 370 11.07 22.83 -13.96
N LYS A 371 10.92 24.09 -13.51
CA LYS A 371 11.72 25.23 -13.97
C LYS A 371 13.20 25.05 -13.65
N GLU A 372 13.54 24.59 -12.44
CA GLU A 372 14.92 24.34 -12.03
C GLU A 372 15.59 23.26 -12.88
N ILE A 373 14.92 22.10 -13.06
CA ILE A 373 15.41 21.01 -13.93
C ILE A 373 15.63 21.52 -15.35
N SER A 374 14.66 22.26 -15.89
CA SER A 374 14.72 22.82 -17.24
C SER A 374 15.88 23.79 -17.42
N ALA A 375 16.10 24.69 -16.47
CA ALA A 375 17.20 25.66 -16.50
C ALA A 375 18.58 24.96 -16.49
N ILE A 376 18.73 23.87 -15.73
CA ILE A 376 19.96 23.08 -15.68
C ILE A 376 20.26 22.45 -17.04
N PHE A 377 19.25 21.87 -17.71
CA PHE A 377 19.41 21.31 -19.05
C PHE A 377 19.74 22.37 -20.10
N GLN A 378 19.10 23.53 -20.05
CA GLN A 378 19.35 24.63 -21.01
C GLN A 378 20.76 25.22 -20.87
N ASN A 379 21.24 25.37 -19.64
CA ASN A 379 22.55 25.98 -19.36
C ASN A 379 23.73 25.00 -19.55
N GLY A 380 23.46 23.70 -19.77
CA GLY A 380 24.51 22.68 -19.96
C GLY A 380 25.40 22.43 -18.74
N ASN A 381 24.99 22.87 -17.55
CA ASN A 381 25.83 22.91 -16.33
C ASN A 381 25.83 21.57 -15.54
N ILE A 382 25.91 20.44 -16.26
CA ILE A 382 25.77 19.07 -15.72
C ILE A 382 27.15 18.44 -15.42
N SER A 383 28.24 19.12 -15.80
CA SER A 383 29.60 18.55 -15.89
C SER A 383 30.29 18.21 -14.56
N SER A 384 29.72 18.52 -13.39
CA SER A 384 30.23 18.05 -12.10
C SER A 384 29.46 16.80 -11.63
N SER A 385 30.18 15.78 -11.13
CA SER A 385 29.59 14.48 -10.73
C SER A 385 28.52 14.58 -9.63
N VAL A 386 28.66 15.57 -8.74
CA VAL A 386 27.68 15.88 -7.69
C VAL A 386 26.40 16.46 -8.29
N ASN A 387 26.54 17.44 -9.21
CA ASN A 387 25.38 18.01 -9.89
C ASN A 387 24.68 16.97 -10.75
N GLU A 388 25.41 16.08 -11.42
CA GLU A 388 24.85 14.99 -12.23
C GLU A 388 24.00 14.03 -11.37
N THR A 389 24.48 13.63 -10.20
CA THR A 389 23.71 12.75 -9.31
C THR A 389 22.45 13.43 -8.79
N GLN A 390 22.55 14.70 -8.39
CA GLN A 390 21.41 15.47 -7.88
C GLN A 390 20.35 15.70 -8.96
N ILE A 391 20.74 16.12 -10.17
CA ILE A 391 19.78 16.33 -11.28
C ILE A 391 19.14 15.01 -11.69
N ARG A 392 19.90 13.91 -11.72
CA ARG A 392 19.38 12.58 -12.02
C ARG A 392 18.30 12.18 -11.02
N MET A 393 18.56 12.34 -9.73
CA MET A 393 17.59 12.04 -8.68
C MET A 393 16.38 12.97 -8.75
N ALA A 394 16.56 14.26 -9.03
CA ALA A 394 15.48 15.21 -9.25
C ALA A 394 14.56 14.77 -10.41
N VAL A 395 15.13 14.37 -11.55
CA VAL A 395 14.38 13.85 -12.71
C VAL A 395 13.60 12.58 -12.34
N ILE A 396 14.24 11.61 -11.68
CA ILE A 396 13.57 10.37 -11.25
C ILE A 396 12.36 10.69 -10.38
N GLY A 397 12.53 11.59 -9.42
CA GLY A 397 11.47 12.01 -8.50
C GLY A 397 10.34 12.72 -9.22
N PHE A 398 10.69 13.70 -10.04
CA PHE A 398 9.74 14.48 -10.84
C PHE A 398 8.88 13.60 -11.75
N MET A 399 9.47 12.65 -12.47
CA MET A 399 8.72 11.72 -13.33
C MET A 399 7.76 10.83 -12.53
N ARG A 400 8.12 10.47 -11.29
CA ARG A 400 7.26 9.65 -10.41
C ARG A 400 6.10 10.44 -9.81
N ASP A 401 6.32 11.71 -9.48
CA ASP A 401 5.28 12.64 -9.03
C ASP A 401 4.23 12.80 -10.13
N LEU A 402 4.67 13.19 -11.33
CA LEU A 402 3.81 13.40 -12.49
C LEU A 402 3.06 12.14 -12.88
N ARG A 403 3.67 10.96 -12.75
CA ARG A 403 2.99 9.69 -12.99
C ARG A 403 1.85 9.46 -12.01
N GLY A 404 2.03 9.79 -10.74
CA GLY A 404 0.98 9.70 -9.72
C GLY A 404 -0.18 10.65 -10.03
N ILE A 405 0.13 11.91 -10.32
CA ILE A 405 -0.84 12.95 -10.69
C ILE A 405 -1.64 12.52 -11.93
N SER A 406 -0.93 12.19 -13.00
CA SER A 406 -1.53 11.76 -14.26
C SER A 406 -2.43 10.54 -14.09
N ALA A 407 -2.04 9.56 -13.27
CA ALA A 407 -2.82 8.34 -13.04
C ALA A 407 -4.18 8.60 -12.39
N SER A 408 -4.30 9.66 -11.60
CA SER A 408 -5.52 10.04 -10.88
C SER A 408 -6.36 11.08 -11.62
N CYS A 409 -5.82 11.80 -12.60
CA CYS A 409 -6.60 12.66 -13.49
C CYS A 409 -7.45 11.80 -14.44
N THR A 410 -8.64 11.39 -14.01
CA THR A 410 -9.54 10.52 -14.80
C THR A 410 -10.62 11.27 -15.57
N ARG A 411 -10.94 12.51 -15.20
CA ARG A 411 -11.92 13.34 -15.93
C ARG A 411 -11.24 14.13 -17.05
N LYS A 412 -11.94 14.26 -18.19
CA LYS A 412 -11.46 14.99 -19.39
C LYS A 412 -10.92 16.39 -19.05
N GLN A 413 -11.68 17.19 -18.30
CA GLN A 413 -11.30 18.57 -17.99
C GLN A 413 -10.00 18.65 -17.16
N PHE A 414 -9.91 17.91 -16.06
CA PHE A 414 -8.73 17.94 -15.19
C PHE A 414 -7.50 17.33 -15.87
N TYR A 415 -7.71 16.29 -16.67
CA TYR A 415 -6.65 15.71 -17.48
C TYR A 415 -6.15 16.71 -18.55
N LEU A 416 -7.05 17.47 -19.17
CA LEU A 416 -6.69 18.53 -20.10
C LEU A 416 -5.85 19.63 -19.42
N ASN A 417 -6.26 20.11 -18.24
CA ASN A 417 -5.48 21.10 -17.48
C ASN A 417 -4.05 20.58 -17.19
N PHE A 418 -3.93 19.32 -16.79
CA PHE A 418 -2.63 18.67 -16.58
C PHE A 418 -1.80 18.57 -17.87
N LEU A 419 -2.41 18.22 -19.00
CA LEU A 419 -1.71 18.18 -20.29
C LEU A 419 -1.23 19.57 -20.72
N LEU A 420 -2.06 20.60 -20.58
CA LEU A 420 -1.68 21.98 -20.88
C LEU A 420 -0.49 22.42 -20.01
N TRP A 421 -0.50 22.07 -18.72
CA TRP A 421 0.64 22.27 -17.84
C TRP A 421 1.91 21.54 -18.34
N CYS A 422 1.80 20.30 -18.84
CA CYS A 422 2.94 19.56 -19.42
C CYS A 422 3.53 20.22 -20.68
N PHE A 423 2.71 20.89 -21.48
CA PHE A 423 3.13 21.56 -22.72
C PHE A 423 3.59 23.01 -22.52
N SER A 424 3.60 23.49 -21.27
CA SER A 424 3.68 24.89 -20.86
C SER A 424 2.39 25.65 -21.16
N ASN A 425 1.77 26.21 -20.10
CA ASN A 425 0.53 26.99 -20.08
C ASN A 425 0.62 28.34 -20.86
N GLY A 426 1.22 28.37 -22.06
CA GLY A 426 1.45 29.60 -22.82
C GLY A 426 2.54 30.52 -22.24
N ASP A 427 3.19 30.14 -21.12
CA ASP A 427 4.29 30.89 -20.55
C ASP A 427 5.61 30.49 -21.22
N SER A 428 6.15 31.40 -22.03
CA SER A 428 7.39 31.21 -22.83
C SER A 428 8.64 30.86 -22.02
N ASN A 429 8.57 30.96 -20.68
CA ASN A 429 9.68 30.69 -19.76
C ASN A 429 9.69 29.26 -19.19
N VAL A 430 8.68 28.42 -19.48
CA VAL A 430 8.65 27.01 -19.05
C VAL A 430 8.97 26.11 -20.24
N SER A 431 9.93 25.18 -20.07
CA SER A 431 10.26 24.21 -21.11
C SER A 431 9.19 23.14 -21.23
N ASN A 432 9.04 22.57 -22.42
CA ASN A 432 8.16 21.43 -22.67
C ASN A 432 8.65 20.19 -21.89
N LEU A 433 7.76 19.50 -21.16
CA LEU A 433 8.10 18.31 -20.35
C LEU A 433 8.80 17.23 -21.18
N PHE A 434 8.36 17.05 -22.42
CA PHE A 434 8.91 16.05 -23.32
C PHE A 434 10.34 16.38 -23.73
N SER A 435 10.73 17.66 -23.78
CA SER A 435 12.13 18.05 -23.99
C SER A 435 13.02 17.59 -22.83
N VAL A 436 12.57 17.76 -21.58
CA VAL A 436 13.31 17.26 -20.40
C VAL A 436 13.45 15.74 -20.46
N MET A 437 12.40 15.02 -20.89
CA MET A 437 12.47 13.57 -21.07
C MET A 437 13.50 13.18 -22.15
N GLN A 438 13.53 13.87 -23.28
CA GLN A 438 14.50 13.61 -24.35
C GLN A 438 15.94 13.84 -23.87
N GLU A 439 16.23 14.99 -23.25
CA GLU A 439 17.58 15.29 -22.75
C GLU A 439 18.00 14.30 -21.67
N SER A 440 17.09 13.89 -20.78
CA SER A 440 17.37 12.86 -19.77
C SER A 440 17.71 11.50 -20.41
N ILE A 441 17.00 11.10 -21.47
CA ILE A 441 17.28 9.86 -22.20
C ILE A 441 18.62 9.96 -22.95
N LYS A 442 18.97 11.12 -23.50
CA LYS A 442 20.25 11.33 -24.19
C LYS A 442 21.42 11.13 -23.25
N LEU A 443 21.33 11.61 -22.01
CA LEU A 443 22.38 11.52 -21.00
C LEU A 443 22.44 10.15 -20.32
N TRP A 444 21.31 9.55 -19.98
CA TRP A 444 21.24 8.39 -19.08
C TRP A 444 20.52 7.18 -19.68
N ILE A 445 20.69 6.93 -20.98
CA ILE A 445 20.07 5.80 -21.70
C ILE A 445 20.37 4.42 -21.07
N ASP A 446 21.53 4.27 -20.46
CA ASP A 446 22.00 3.06 -19.77
C ASP A 446 21.49 2.96 -18.32
N ASN A 447 20.94 4.03 -17.76
CA ASN A 447 20.41 4.05 -16.41
C ASN A 447 18.90 3.74 -16.38
N ALA A 448 18.57 2.48 -16.06
CA ALA A 448 17.18 2.03 -15.95
C ALA A 448 16.38 2.79 -14.87
N ASP A 449 17.01 3.30 -13.81
CA ASP A 449 16.30 4.02 -12.76
C ASP A 449 15.79 5.38 -13.22
N VAL A 450 16.40 5.97 -14.25
CA VAL A 450 15.95 7.22 -14.92
C VAL A 450 14.98 6.91 -16.06
N VAL A 451 15.35 5.99 -16.95
CA VAL A 451 14.57 5.72 -18.16
C VAL A 451 13.24 5.04 -17.83
N THR A 452 13.19 4.14 -16.85
CA THR A 452 11.95 3.42 -16.51
C THR A 452 10.84 4.37 -16.04
N PRO A 453 11.05 5.31 -15.10
CA PRO A 453 10.05 6.31 -14.74
C PRO A 453 9.55 7.15 -15.91
N ILE A 454 10.44 7.58 -16.82
CA ILE A 454 10.08 8.36 -18.01
C ILE A 454 9.12 7.55 -18.89
N LEU A 455 9.52 6.34 -19.30
CA LEU A 455 8.68 5.49 -20.16
C LEU A 455 7.37 5.11 -19.48
N LYS A 456 7.37 4.89 -18.16
CA LYS A 456 6.14 4.61 -17.40
C LYS A 456 5.21 5.81 -17.29
N LEU A 457 5.75 7.03 -17.26
CA LEU A 457 4.94 8.25 -17.35
C LEU A 457 4.34 8.37 -18.74
N LEU A 458 5.10 8.14 -19.81
CA LEU A 458 4.56 8.11 -21.18
C LEU A 458 3.43 7.07 -21.32
N ALA A 459 3.62 5.87 -20.78
CA ALA A 459 2.61 4.81 -20.79
C ALA A 459 1.33 5.19 -20.05
N GLU A 460 1.45 6.00 -18.99
CA GLU A 460 0.31 6.55 -18.28
C GLU A 460 -0.38 7.64 -19.12
N LEU A 461 0.39 8.57 -19.70
CA LEU A 461 -0.15 9.67 -20.52
C LEU A 461 -0.98 9.19 -21.71
N VAL A 462 -0.63 8.07 -22.35
CA VAL A 462 -1.42 7.52 -23.46
C VAL A 462 -2.60 6.66 -23.04
N MET A 463 -2.67 6.27 -21.76
CA MET A 463 -3.70 5.35 -21.30
C MET A 463 -5.04 6.07 -21.21
N ASN A 464 -5.98 5.70 -22.08
CA ASN A 464 -7.32 6.28 -22.08
C ASN A 464 -8.24 5.70 -20.99
N ARG A 465 -7.92 5.96 -19.73
CA ARG A 465 -8.75 5.54 -18.59
C ARG A 465 -10.03 6.35 -18.54
N GLN A 466 -11.16 5.67 -18.36
CA GLN A 466 -12.48 6.31 -18.18
C GLN A 466 -12.80 7.35 -19.28
N SER A 467 -12.31 7.13 -20.51
CA SER A 467 -12.49 8.04 -21.64
C SER A 467 -11.99 9.47 -21.38
N ARG A 468 -10.90 9.63 -20.61
CA ARG A 468 -10.27 10.93 -20.33
C ARG A 468 -9.67 11.60 -21.57
N LEU A 469 -9.28 10.78 -22.57
CA LEU A 469 -8.85 11.21 -23.90
C LEU A 469 -9.99 10.90 -24.87
N GLN A 470 -10.45 11.90 -25.61
CA GLN A 470 -11.48 11.74 -26.63
C GLN A 470 -11.02 12.43 -27.90
N TYR A 471 -11.37 11.84 -29.03
CA TYR A 471 -11.27 12.53 -30.30
C TYR A 471 -12.25 13.71 -30.31
N ASP A 472 -11.74 14.88 -30.64
CA ASP A 472 -12.53 16.11 -30.72
C ASP A 472 -12.03 16.89 -31.94
N MET A 473 -12.92 17.11 -32.91
CA MET A 473 -12.56 17.84 -34.15
C MET A 473 -12.06 19.26 -33.87
N GLN A 474 -12.40 19.84 -32.71
CA GLN A 474 -12.00 21.19 -32.33
C GLN A 474 -10.68 21.22 -31.55
N SER A 475 -10.14 20.06 -31.16
CA SER A 475 -8.94 19.98 -30.32
C SER A 475 -7.86 19.09 -30.93
N CYS A 476 -6.67 19.65 -31.13
CA CYS A 476 -5.50 18.91 -31.60
C CYS A 476 -4.71 18.24 -30.46
N MET A 477 -5.24 18.23 -29.22
CA MET A 477 -4.48 17.82 -28.03
C MET A 477 -3.96 16.37 -28.10
N ALA A 478 -4.79 15.43 -28.59
CA ALA A 478 -4.37 14.04 -28.79
C ALA A 478 -3.22 13.92 -29.79
N VAL A 479 -3.29 14.68 -30.88
CA VAL A 479 -2.26 14.70 -31.94
C VAL A 479 -0.96 15.31 -31.41
N VAL A 480 -1.05 16.45 -30.72
CA VAL A 480 0.11 17.12 -30.10
C VAL A 480 0.77 16.22 -29.06
N LEU A 481 -0.03 15.56 -28.21
CA LEU A 481 0.45 14.61 -27.22
C LEU A 481 1.21 13.46 -27.90
N PHE A 482 0.61 12.82 -28.91
CA PHE A 482 1.25 11.71 -29.61
C PHE A 482 2.56 12.14 -30.29
N ARG A 483 2.60 13.30 -30.98
CA ARG A 483 3.83 13.79 -31.61
C ARG A 483 4.97 13.97 -30.62
N ASN A 484 4.69 14.48 -29.42
CA ASN A 484 5.70 14.63 -28.38
C ASN A 484 6.15 13.26 -27.83
N ILE A 485 5.24 12.32 -27.61
CA ILE A 485 5.56 10.96 -27.18
C ILE A 485 6.42 10.23 -28.22
N ALA A 486 6.04 10.31 -29.49
CA ALA A 486 6.76 9.73 -30.62
C ALA A 486 8.23 10.15 -30.64
N LYS A 487 8.50 11.45 -30.44
CA LYS A 487 9.87 11.98 -30.34
C LYS A 487 10.68 11.34 -29.21
N VAL A 488 10.07 11.14 -28.03
CA VAL A 488 10.76 10.50 -26.88
C VAL A 488 11.01 9.02 -27.15
N ILE A 489 10.04 8.30 -27.74
CA ILE A 489 10.17 6.88 -28.07
C ILE A 489 11.23 6.65 -29.16
N CYS A 490 11.22 7.44 -30.23
CA CYS A 490 12.20 7.33 -31.30
C CYS A 490 13.62 7.64 -30.80
N GLU A 491 13.79 8.66 -29.95
CA GLU A 491 15.08 8.97 -29.31
C GLU A 491 15.56 7.79 -28.45
N TYR A 492 14.68 7.24 -27.60
CA TYR A 492 14.99 6.08 -26.78
C TYR A 492 15.39 4.86 -27.62
N GLY A 493 14.55 4.50 -28.59
CA GLY A 493 14.73 3.30 -29.39
C GLY A 493 15.99 3.35 -30.24
N THR A 494 16.24 4.47 -30.92
CA THR A 494 17.44 4.65 -31.75
C THR A 494 18.71 4.50 -30.93
N ARG A 495 18.77 5.08 -29.73
CA ARG A 495 19.92 4.94 -28.83
C ARG A 495 20.03 3.55 -28.23
N LEU A 496 18.93 2.93 -27.82
CA LEU A 496 18.96 1.59 -27.25
C LEU A 496 19.49 0.55 -28.26
N LEU A 497 19.13 0.71 -29.53
CA LEU A 497 19.58 -0.15 -30.61
C LEU A 497 21.09 0.01 -30.86
N SER A 498 21.65 1.21 -30.71
CA SER A 498 23.08 1.48 -30.90
C SER A 498 23.97 1.12 -29.70
N LEU A 499 23.39 0.84 -28.53
CA LEU A 499 24.17 0.49 -27.35
C LEU A 499 24.76 -0.94 -27.41
N PRO A 500 25.94 -1.14 -26.80
CA PRO A 500 26.55 -2.45 -26.68
C PRO A 500 25.73 -3.40 -25.79
N PRO A 501 26.01 -4.73 -25.87
CA PRO A 501 25.42 -5.72 -24.99
C PRO A 501 25.78 -5.43 -23.52
N VAL A 502 24.84 -5.74 -22.63
CA VAL A 502 24.92 -5.47 -21.18
C VAL A 502 25.10 -6.80 -20.43
N PRO A 503 25.82 -6.84 -19.30
CA PRO A 503 25.89 -8.03 -18.45
C PRO A 503 24.49 -8.58 -18.09
N LYS A 504 24.39 -9.91 -17.96
CA LYS A 504 23.11 -10.62 -17.73
C LYS A 504 22.33 -10.08 -16.53
N GLU A 505 23.02 -9.60 -15.48
CA GLU A 505 22.41 -9.05 -14.27
C GLU A 505 21.60 -7.77 -14.50
N HIS A 506 22.09 -6.86 -15.35
CA HIS A 506 21.44 -5.58 -15.64
C HIS A 506 20.56 -5.64 -16.90
N HIS A 507 20.74 -6.68 -17.71
CA HIS A 507 20.07 -6.88 -18.99
C HIS A 507 18.54 -6.77 -18.89
N TYR A 508 17.92 -7.47 -17.94
CA TYR A 508 16.46 -7.41 -17.78
C TYR A 508 15.94 -6.00 -17.49
N LYS A 509 16.62 -5.29 -16.56
CA LYS A 509 16.18 -3.95 -16.11
C LYS A 509 16.42 -2.88 -17.19
N GLN A 510 17.56 -2.93 -17.89
CA GLN A 510 17.96 -1.89 -18.84
C GLN A 510 17.43 -2.10 -20.27
N ARG A 511 17.23 -3.35 -20.70
CA ARG A 511 16.81 -3.69 -22.07
C ARG A 511 15.37 -4.20 -22.07
N ILE A 512 15.18 -5.42 -21.63
CA ILE A 512 13.95 -6.21 -21.74
C ILE A 512 12.71 -5.47 -21.20
N LYS A 513 12.78 -4.97 -19.97
CA LYS A 513 11.66 -4.34 -19.29
C LYS A 513 11.20 -3.06 -19.99
N ASN A 514 12.13 -2.21 -20.41
CA ASN A 514 11.82 -0.92 -21.01
C ASN A 514 11.28 -1.08 -22.43
N THR A 515 11.80 -2.04 -23.21
CA THR A 515 11.20 -2.44 -24.49
C THR A 515 9.76 -2.90 -24.32
N GLY A 516 9.45 -3.66 -23.28
CA GLY A 516 8.07 -4.03 -22.94
C GLY A 516 7.16 -2.84 -22.64
N VAL A 517 7.70 -1.82 -21.95
CA VAL A 517 6.95 -0.58 -21.71
C VAL A 517 6.70 0.18 -23.02
N CYS A 518 7.66 0.23 -23.95
CA CYS A 518 7.45 0.80 -25.28
C CYS A 518 6.32 0.11 -26.04
N CYS A 519 6.29 -1.22 -26.06
CA CYS A 519 5.19 -1.99 -26.65
C CYS A 519 3.84 -1.62 -26.00
N GLN A 520 3.82 -1.49 -24.67
CA GLN A 520 2.62 -1.09 -23.94
C GLN A 520 2.16 0.36 -24.26
N ILE A 521 3.09 1.30 -24.50
CA ILE A 521 2.75 2.66 -24.91
C ILE A 521 2.03 2.63 -26.25
N ILE A 522 2.61 1.97 -27.26
CA ILE A 522 2.02 1.94 -28.60
C ILE A 522 0.71 1.18 -28.61
N LYS A 523 0.63 0.07 -27.87
CA LYS A 523 -0.63 -0.65 -27.63
C LYS A 523 -1.73 0.29 -27.12
N ASN A 524 -1.44 1.11 -26.11
CA ASN A 524 -2.41 2.02 -25.52
C ASN A 524 -2.83 3.15 -26.48
N VAL A 525 -1.90 3.63 -27.33
CA VAL A 525 -2.21 4.62 -28.36
C VAL A 525 -3.17 4.04 -29.39
N LEU A 526 -2.85 2.86 -29.94
CA LEU A 526 -3.64 2.19 -30.98
C LEU A 526 -5.04 1.83 -30.48
N ALA A 527 -5.14 1.16 -29.32
CA ALA A 527 -6.43 0.75 -28.74
C ALA A 527 -7.21 1.89 -28.08
N GLY A 528 -6.63 3.10 -28.01
CA GLY A 528 -7.18 4.21 -27.23
C GLY A 528 -8.41 4.88 -27.83
N ASN A 529 -8.67 4.72 -29.14
CA ASN A 529 -9.77 5.32 -29.88
C ASN A 529 -9.91 6.85 -29.74
N TYR A 530 -8.82 7.55 -29.43
CA TYR A 530 -8.81 9.02 -29.28
C TYR A 530 -7.95 9.73 -30.33
N LEU A 531 -7.11 9.00 -31.06
CA LEU A 531 -6.15 9.55 -32.02
C LEU A 531 -6.59 9.26 -33.46
N PRO A 532 -6.84 10.29 -34.29
CA PRO A 532 -7.22 10.09 -35.69
C PRO A 532 -5.97 9.84 -36.55
N PHE A 533 -5.60 8.57 -36.75
CA PHE A 533 -4.34 8.21 -37.44
C PHE A 533 -4.22 8.79 -38.87
N GLY A 534 -5.34 8.94 -39.59
CA GLY A 534 -5.35 9.50 -40.95
C GLY A 534 -4.84 10.94 -41.04
N VAL A 535 -4.89 11.70 -39.94
CA VAL A 535 -4.39 13.09 -39.89
C VAL A 535 -2.90 13.14 -40.19
N PHE A 536 -2.11 12.19 -39.68
CA PHE A 536 -0.67 12.15 -39.93
C PHE A 536 -0.35 11.96 -41.41
N TYR A 537 -1.09 11.08 -42.09
CA TYR A 537 -0.93 10.86 -43.52
C TYR A 537 -1.29 12.12 -44.33
N ILE A 538 -2.39 12.80 -44.00
CA ILE A 538 -2.83 14.01 -44.71
C ILE A 538 -1.82 15.15 -44.59
N TYR A 539 -1.22 15.33 -43.42
CA TYR A 539 -0.23 16.39 -43.18
C TYR A 539 1.22 15.98 -43.52
N GLY A 540 1.45 14.76 -44.00
CA GLY A 540 2.80 14.25 -44.29
C GLY A 540 3.68 14.09 -43.05
N ASP A 541 3.10 13.94 -41.85
CA ASP A 541 3.82 13.73 -40.60
C ASP A 541 4.14 12.23 -40.43
N THR A 542 5.43 11.89 -40.41
CA THR A 542 5.91 10.50 -40.32
C THR A 542 5.94 9.94 -38.90
N CYS A 543 5.56 10.72 -37.88
CA CYS A 543 5.77 10.34 -36.48
C CYS A 543 5.16 8.97 -36.11
N MET A 544 3.99 8.63 -36.66
CA MET A 544 3.37 7.32 -36.43
C MET A 544 4.19 6.18 -37.04
N THR A 545 4.59 6.35 -38.30
CA THR A 545 5.39 5.37 -39.06
C THR A 545 6.74 5.15 -38.39
N ASP A 546 7.44 6.24 -38.04
CA ASP A 546 8.75 6.19 -37.38
C ASP A 546 8.66 5.50 -36.02
N THR A 547 7.60 5.78 -35.26
CA THR A 547 7.37 5.16 -33.95
C THR A 547 7.09 3.67 -34.06
N LEU A 548 6.27 3.24 -35.03
CA LEU A 548 6.01 1.83 -35.30
C LEU A 548 7.27 1.10 -35.74
N ASP A 549 8.04 1.66 -36.68
CA ASP A 549 9.30 1.09 -37.18
C ASP A 549 10.31 0.87 -36.04
N ILE A 550 10.52 1.89 -35.20
CA ILE A 550 11.39 1.76 -34.02
C ILE A 550 10.86 0.70 -33.05
N THR A 551 9.55 0.64 -32.81
CA THR A 551 8.96 -0.34 -31.90
C THR A 551 9.12 -1.77 -32.43
N PHE A 552 8.98 -1.98 -33.74
CA PHE A 552 9.26 -3.27 -34.37
C PHE A 552 10.74 -3.66 -34.29
N LYS A 553 11.66 -2.73 -34.54
CA LYS A 553 13.10 -2.98 -34.37
C LYS A 553 13.45 -3.37 -32.94
N LEU A 554 12.84 -2.72 -31.95
CA LEU A 554 12.98 -3.08 -30.54
C LEU A 554 12.40 -4.46 -30.23
N PHE A 555 11.25 -4.81 -30.82
CA PHE A 555 10.64 -6.13 -30.68
C PHE A 555 11.51 -7.23 -31.30
N TYR A 556 12.10 -7.03 -32.48
CA TYR A 556 12.99 -8.01 -33.09
C TYR A 556 14.23 -8.26 -32.22
N LYS A 557 14.85 -7.20 -31.69
CA LYS A 557 15.95 -7.34 -30.72
C LYS A 557 15.51 -8.11 -29.46
N LEU A 558 14.27 -7.93 -29.01
CA LEU A 558 13.71 -8.66 -27.88
C LEU A 558 13.51 -10.16 -28.16
N GLN A 559 13.17 -10.55 -29.39
CA GLN A 559 13.00 -11.97 -29.76
C GLN A 559 14.29 -12.78 -29.59
N GLU A 560 15.45 -12.15 -29.80
CA GLU A 560 16.77 -12.76 -29.58
C GLU A 560 17.02 -13.10 -28.10
N GLU A 561 16.26 -12.51 -27.16
CA GLU A 561 16.54 -12.52 -25.72
C GLU A 561 15.66 -13.51 -24.89
N ASN A 562 14.93 -14.43 -25.54
CA ASN A 562 14.00 -15.39 -24.91
C ASN A 562 13.05 -14.74 -23.87
N PHE A 563 12.36 -13.69 -24.30
CA PHE A 563 11.52 -12.87 -23.42
C PHE A 563 10.27 -13.58 -22.85
N LEU A 564 9.93 -14.77 -23.37
CA LEU A 564 8.79 -15.59 -22.95
C LEU A 564 8.87 -16.05 -21.48
N VAL A 565 10.07 -16.04 -20.91
CA VAL A 565 10.31 -16.33 -19.48
C VAL A 565 9.67 -15.27 -18.57
N TYR A 566 9.32 -14.09 -19.10
CA TYR A 566 8.74 -12.99 -18.34
C TYR A 566 7.25 -12.78 -18.68
N PRO A 567 6.30 -13.25 -17.84
CA PRO A 567 4.86 -13.25 -18.18
C PRO A 567 4.29 -11.85 -18.43
N LYS A 568 4.65 -10.86 -17.61
CA LYS A 568 4.16 -9.47 -17.74
C LYS A 568 4.60 -8.81 -19.05
N LEU A 569 5.83 -9.09 -19.46
CA LEU A 569 6.38 -8.59 -20.71
C LEU A 569 5.72 -9.29 -21.90
N THR A 570 5.59 -10.60 -21.82
CA THR A 570 4.93 -11.43 -22.83
C THR A 570 3.52 -10.93 -23.11
N GLN A 571 2.76 -10.62 -22.06
CA GLN A 571 1.42 -10.04 -22.17
C GLN A 571 1.42 -8.65 -22.84
N ALA A 572 2.40 -7.80 -22.53
CA ALA A 572 2.53 -6.47 -23.14
C ALA A 572 2.85 -6.56 -24.64
N VAL A 573 3.80 -7.44 -25.00
CA VAL A 573 4.26 -7.64 -26.37
C VAL A 573 3.16 -8.29 -27.23
N TYR A 574 2.55 -9.39 -26.79
CA TYR A 574 1.46 -10.00 -27.54
C TYR A 574 0.23 -9.09 -27.61
N GLY A 575 -0.04 -8.31 -26.56
CA GLY A 575 -1.09 -7.30 -26.59
C GLY A 575 -0.83 -6.21 -27.64
N PHE A 576 0.43 -5.82 -27.86
CA PHE A 576 0.80 -4.92 -28.94
C PHE A 576 0.62 -5.57 -30.32
N LEU A 577 1.12 -6.78 -30.53
CA LEU A 577 1.01 -7.49 -31.81
C LEU A 577 -0.45 -7.76 -32.21
N ASP A 578 -1.30 -8.15 -31.27
CA ASP A 578 -2.73 -8.39 -31.50
C ASP A 578 -3.45 -7.12 -31.99
N ILE A 579 -3.09 -5.95 -31.45
CA ILE A 579 -3.70 -4.69 -31.87
C ILE A 579 -3.17 -4.24 -33.23
N VAL A 580 -1.86 -4.35 -33.48
CA VAL A 580 -1.30 -3.98 -34.79
C VAL A 580 -1.85 -4.87 -35.91
N THR A 581 -2.04 -6.16 -35.65
CA THR A 581 -2.63 -7.09 -36.63
C THR A 581 -4.14 -6.92 -36.83
N LYS A 582 -4.83 -6.15 -35.98
CA LYS A 582 -6.25 -5.83 -36.13
C LYS A 582 -6.48 -4.48 -36.80
N ASP A 583 -5.67 -3.48 -36.43
CA ASP A 583 -5.92 -2.08 -36.78
C ASP A 583 -5.00 -1.57 -37.91
N CYS A 584 -3.91 -2.27 -38.24
CA CYS A 584 -2.94 -1.85 -39.27
C CYS A 584 -2.87 -2.78 -40.50
N THR A 585 -3.72 -3.81 -40.56
CA THR A 585 -4.02 -4.60 -41.77
C THR A 585 -5.42 -4.29 -42.24
#